data_AF-A0A9Q3L8Y2-F1
#
_entry.id   AF-A0A9Q3L8Y2-F1
#
_cell.length_a   1.000
_cell.length_b   1.000
_cell.length_c   1.000
_cell.angle_alpha   90.00
_cell.angle_beta   90.00
_cell.angle_gamma   90.00
#
_symmetry.space_group_name_H-M   'P 1'
#
loop_
_entity.id
_entity.type
_entity.pdbx_description
1 polymer ?
#
loop_
_entity_poly.entity_id
_entity_poly.type
_entity_poly.pdbx_seq_one_letter_code
_entity_poly.pdbx_strand_id
1 'polypeptide(L)'
;MNIYKLEQINDKIKYINENFNSTPFNKREKLMDELETMLFKFIIEEVDVCKQCTQKNPKFNYYKSQKMFVHNKCGYIIPALQLLNSFDFVKRNLEDYGKIFSEIQDWHWLIF
;
A
#
# COMPACT_ATOMS: atom_id res chain seq x y z
N MET A 1 4.29 6.62 -13.84
CA MET A 1 4.58 5.56 -12.87
C MET A 1 6.03 5.68 -12.42
N ASN A 2 6.28 5.90 -11.12
CA ASN A 2 7.62 6.13 -10.59
C ASN A 2 8.33 4.78 -10.33
N ILE A 3 9.08 4.28 -11.34
CA ILE A 3 9.77 2.98 -11.33
C ILE A 3 10.62 2.81 -10.05
N TYR A 4 11.25 3.88 -9.58
CA TYR A 4 12.07 3.87 -8.38
C TYR A 4 11.28 3.54 -7.09
N LYS A 5 10.04 4.02 -6.96
CA LYS A 5 9.18 3.67 -5.80
C LYS A 5 8.80 2.21 -5.82
N LEU A 6 8.62 1.65 -7.02
CA LEU A 6 8.31 0.24 -7.21
C LEU A 6 9.49 -0.63 -6.75
N GLU A 7 10.70 -0.32 -7.21
CA GLU A 7 11.94 -1.00 -6.79
C GLU A 7 12.10 -0.98 -5.27
N GLN A 8 11.86 0.16 -4.61
CA GLN A 8 11.91 0.26 -3.15
C GLN A 8 10.91 -0.67 -2.43
N ILE A 9 9.69 -0.80 -2.97
CA ILE A 9 8.69 -1.72 -2.42
C ILE A 9 9.17 -3.17 -2.60
N ASN A 10 9.72 -3.49 -3.77
CA ASN A 10 10.27 -4.81 -4.09
C ASN A 10 11.40 -5.22 -3.14
N ASP A 11 12.36 -4.34 -2.93
CA ASP A 11 13.50 -4.58 -2.03
C ASP A 11 13.02 -4.79 -0.59
N LYS A 12 12.00 -4.03 -0.16
CA LYS A 12 11.38 -4.17 1.17
C LYS A 12 10.71 -5.54 1.32
N ILE A 13 9.94 -5.97 0.32
CA ILE A 13 9.30 -7.29 0.28
C ILE A 13 10.35 -8.40 0.36
N LYS A 14 11.39 -8.31 -0.46
CA LYS A 14 12.48 -9.30 -0.48
C LYS A 14 13.17 -9.39 0.89
N TYR A 15 13.50 -8.24 1.48
CA TYR A 15 14.08 -8.18 2.83
C TYR A 15 13.17 -8.83 3.88
N ILE A 16 11.87 -8.53 3.84
CA ILE A 16 10.89 -9.12 4.77
C ILE A 16 10.87 -10.65 4.61
N ASN A 17 10.78 -11.16 3.39
CA ASN A 17 10.74 -12.61 3.13
C ASN A 17 12.03 -13.32 3.59
N GLU A 18 13.19 -12.75 3.29
CA GLU A 18 14.49 -13.33 3.67
C GLU A 18 14.73 -13.33 5.19
N ASN A 19 14.12 -12.39 5.92
CA ASN A 19 14.39 -12.18 7.34
C ASN A 19 13.17 -12.42 8.25
N PHE A 20 12.05 -12.91 7.71
CA PHE A 20 10.81 -13.00 8.47
C PHE A 20 10.99 -13.83 9.75
N ASN A 21 11.48 -15.06 9.63
CA ASN A 21 11.64 -15.98 10.75
C ASN A 21 12.66 -15.52 11.80
N SER A 22 13.69 -14.77 11.39
CA SER A 22 14.73 -14.27 12.28
C SER A 22 14.37 -12.92 12.94
N THR A 23 13.39 -12.21 12.39
CA THR A 23 12.98 -10.90 12.91
C THR A 23 12.08 -11.07 14.14
N PRO A 24 12.35 -10.37 15.27
CA PRO A 24 11.45 -10.35 16.43
C PRO A 24 10.05 -9.83 16.11
N PHE A 25 9.04 -10.32 16.82
CA PHE A 25 7.63 -10.02 16.55
C PHE A 25 7.31 -8.52 16.40
N ASN A 26 7.69 -7.70 17.39
CA ASN A 26 7.48 -6.25 17.36
C ASN A 26 8.16 -5.53 16.18
N LYS A 27 9.23 -6.11 15.63
CA LYS A 27 9.90 -5.58 14.45
C LYS A 27 9.21 -6.03 13.16
N ARG A 28 8.60 -7.23 13.13
CA ARG A 28 7.79 -7.70 11.99
C ARG A 28 6.61 -6.77 11.76
N GLU A 29 5.84 -6.47 12.81
CA GLU A 29 4.68 -5.56 12.73
C GLU A 29 5.08 -4.21 12.14
N LYS A 30 6.19 -3.62 12.62
CA LYS A 30 6.72 -2.36 12.09
C LYS A 30 7.09 -2.45 10.60
N LEU A 31 7.73 -3.55 10.17
CA LEU A 31 8.09 -3.75 8.76
C LEU A 31 6.84 -3.87 7.87
N MET A 32 5.79 -4.54 8.35
CA MET A 32 4.52 -4.66 7.62
C MET A 32 3.82 -3.33 7.51
N ASP A 33 3.77 -2.55 8.60
CA ASP A 33 3.22 -1.20 8.62
C ASP A 33 3.92 -0.25 7.63
N GLU A 34 5.25 -0.37 7.52
CA GLU A 34 6.06 0.40 6.57
C GLU A 34 5.76 -0.02 5.13
N LEU A 35 5.72 -1.33 4.85
CA LEU A 35 5.39 -1.87 3.53
C LEU A 35 3.97 -1.47 3.08
N GLU A 36 2.98 -1.60 3.95
CA GLU A 36 1.58 -1.21 3.71
C GLU A 36 1.50 0.30 3.39
N THR A 37 2.21 1.13 4.15
CA THR A 37 2.26 2.59 3.91
C THR A 37 2.90 2.93 2.56
N MET A 38 3.97 2.25 2.17
CA MET A 38 4.63 2.44 0.88
C MET A 38 3.70 2.05 -0.27
N LEU A 39 3.02 0.91 -0.15
CA LEU A 39 2.08 0.43 -1.16
C LEU A 39 0.88 1.38 -1.33
N PHE A 40 0.26 1.82 -0.24
CA PHE A 40 -0.89 2.72 -0.36
C PHE A 40 -0.52 4.08 -0.95
N LYS A 41 0.67 4.61 -0.62
CA LYS A 41 1.19 5.84 -1.25
C LYS A 41 1.41 5.66 -2.75
N PHE A 42 1.90 4.50 -3.15
CA PHE A 42 2.06 4.18 -4.58
C PHE A 42 0.69 4.09 -5.29
N ILE A 43 -0.27 3.39 -4.71
CA ILE A 43 -1.61 3.21 -5.29
C ILE A 43 -2.37 4.53 -5.39
N ILE A 44 -2.37 5.36 -4.34
CA ILE A 44 -3.12 6.64 -4.34
C ILE A 44 -2.56 7.63 -5.37
N GLU A 45 -1.26 7.57 -5.67
CA GLU A 45 -0.63 8.40 -6.69
C GLU A 45 -1.11 8.08 -8.12
N GLU A 46 -1.67 6.89 -8.34
CA GLU A 46 -2.28 6.50 -9.62
C GLU A 46 -3.75 6.95 -9.74
N VAL A 47 -4.31 7.61 -8.71
CA VAL A 47 -5.65 8.22 -8.80
C VAL A 47 -5.55 9.53 -9.58
N ASP A 48 -5.78 9.46 -10.90
CA ASP A 48 -5.66 10.62 -11.78
C ASP A 48 -6.78 11.66 -11.64
N VAL A 49 -7.97 11.24 -11.17
CA VAL A 49 -9.14 12.10 -11.04
C VAL A 49 -9.90 11.82 -9.76
N CYS A 50 -10.18 12.86 -8.97
CA CYS A 50 -11.06 12.76 -7.81
C CYS A 50 -12.50 12.51 -8.27
N LYS A 51 -13.11 11.41 -7.82
CA LYS A 51 -14.49 11.05 -8.19
C LYS A 51 -15.55 12.08 -7.73
N GLN A 52 -15.31 12.76 -6.60
CA GLN A 52 -16.30 13.68 -6.02
C GLN A 52 -16.25 15.08 -6.65
N CYS A 53 -15.06 15.64 -6.88
CA CYS A 53 -14.91 17.02 -7.35
C CYS A 53 -14.22 17.14 -8.71
N THR A 54 -14.03 16.01 -9.41
CA THR A 54 -13.44 15.88 -10.76
C THR A 54 -12.06 16.51 -10.95
N GLN A 55 -11.39 16.86 -9.85
CA GLN A 55 -10.05 17.43 -9.86
C GLN A 55 -9.08 16.42 -10.45
N LYS A 56 -8.31 16.84 -11.46
CA LYS A 56 -7.18 16.09 -12.02
C LYS A 56 -5.98 16.15 -11.08
N ASN A 57 -5.21 15.07 -11.00
CA ASN A 57 -4.06 14.89 -10.11
C ASN A 57 -4.37 15.31 -8.66
N PRO A 58 -5.42 14.72 -8.04
CA PRO A 58 -5.81 15.02 -6.67
C PRO A 58 -4.67 14.72 -5.68
N LYS A 59 -4.59 15.54 -4.62
CA LYS A 59 -3.67 15.30 -3.50
C LYS A 59 -4.46 14.80 -2.30
N PHE A 60 -4.00 13.71 -1.70
CA PHE A 60 -4.64 13.10 -0.55
C PHE A 60 -3.70 13.06 0.65
N ASN A 61 -4.24 13.29 1.83
CA ASN A 61 -3.56 13.08 3.10
C ASN A 61 -3.90 11.67 3.62
N TYR A 62 -2.87 10.92 4.04
CA TYR A 62 -3.05 9.59 4.62
C TYR A 62 -3.18 9.65 6.14
N TYR A 63 -4.31 9.18 6.66
CA TYR A 63 -4.58 9.06 8.08
C TYR A 63 -4.34 7.61 8.50
N LYS A 64 -3.10 7.30 8.90
CA LYS A 64 -2.63 5.94 9.18
C LYS A 64 -3.47 5.21 10.24
N SER A 65 -3.81 5.86 11.35
CA SER A 65 -4.58 5.26 12.44
C SER A 65 -5.99 4.82 12.03
N GLN A 66 -6.55 5.45 10.99
CA GLN A 66 -7.90 5.16 10.49
C GLN A 66 -7.86 4.46 9.12
N LYS A 67 -6.66 4.13 8.61
CA LYS A 67 -6.42 3.54 7.29
C LYS A 67 -7.27 4.19 6.18
N MET A 68 -7.22 5.51 6.08
CA MET A 68 -7.98 6.25 5.05
C MET A 68 -7.19 7.41 4.41
N PHE A 69 -7.54 7.72 3.18
CA PHE A 69 -7.06 8.86 2.42
C PHE A 69 -8.14 9.92 2.33
N VAL A 70 -7.80 11.18 2.61
CA VAL A 70 -8.75 12.30 2.51
C VAL A 70 -8.23 13.30 1.50
N HIS A 71 -9.07 13.64 0.52
CA HIS A 71 -8.73 14.61 -0.51
C HIS A 71 -8.58 16.00 0.09
N ASN A 72 -7.43 16.63 -0.15
CA ASN A 72 -7.04 17.87 0.52
C ASN A 72 -7.97 19.05 0.22
N LYS A 73 -8.71 18.99 -0.90
CA LYS A 73 -9.60 20.09 -1.33
C LYS A 73 -11.07 19.88 -0.98
N CYS A 74 -11.62 18.71 -1.33
CA CYS A 74 -13.07 18.46 -1.18
C CYS A 74 -13.44 17.55 -0.01
N GLY A 75 -12.45 17.04 0.74
CA GLY A 75 -12.69 16.14 1.86
C GLY A 75 -13.14 14.74 1.47
N TYR A 76 -13.14 14.39 0.17
CA TYR A 76 -13.50 13.04 -0.29
C TYR A 76 -12.63 11.99 0.40
N ILE A 77 -13.27 10.99 1.01
CA ILE A 77 -12.60 9.94 1.77
C ILE A 77 -12.52 8.68 0.92
N ILE A 78 -11.34 8.08 0.88
CA ILE A 78 -11.09 6.78 0.27
C ILE A 78 -10.48 5.87 1.34
N PRO A 79 -11.20 4.84 1.81
CA PRO A 79 -10.61 3.80 2.66
C PRO A 79 -9.40 3.15 1.97
N ALA A 80 -8.30 2.93 2.69
CA ALA A 80 -7.08 2.37 2.12
C ALA A 80 -7.28 0.94 1.59
N LEU A 81 -8.11 0.14 2.28
CA LEU A 81 -8.52 -1.19 1.81
C LEU A 81 -9.27 -1.15 0.47
N GLN A 82 -10.09 -0.11 0.26
CA GLN A 82 -10.80 0.04 -1.02
C GLN A 82 -9.81 0.29 -2.16
N LEU A 83 -8.76 1.07 -1.94
CA LEU A 83 -7.69 1.29 -2.92
C LEU A 83 -6.98 0.00 -3.28
N LEU A 84 -6.66 -0.83 -2.27
CA LEU A 84 -6.01 -2.11 -2.50
C LEU A 84 -6.87 -3.03 -3.38
N ASN A 85 -8.15 -3.18 -3.04
CA ASN A 85 -9.07 -4.08 -3.73
C ASN A 85 -9.40 -3.64 -5.16
N SER A 86 -9.27 -2.35 -5.44
CA SER A 86 -9.53 -1.79 -6.78
C SER A 86 -8.26 -1.52 -7.57
N PHE A 87 -7.09 -1.84 -7.02
CA PHE A 87 -5.82 -1.74 -7.73
C PHE A 87 -5.60 -2.97 -8.60
N ASP A 88 -5.53 -2.74 -9.91
CA ASP A 88 -5.28 -3.80 -10.88
C ASP A 88 -3.77 -4.06 -10.99
N PHE A 89 -3.29 -4.98 -10.15
CA PHE A 89 -1.89 -5.41 -10.13
C PHE A 89 -1.48 -6.07 -11.46
N VAL A 90 -2.39 -6.78 -12.13
CA VAL A 90 -2.12 -7.51 -13.38
C VAL A 90 -1.84 -6.54 -14.51
N LYS A 91 -2.72 -5.54 -14.68
CA LYS A 91 -2.56 -4.48 -15.69
C LYS A 91 -1.25 -3.70 -15.56
N ARG A 92 -0.63 -3.74 -14.38
CA ARG A 92 0.64 -3.06 -14.09
C ARG A 92 1.86 -3.98 -14.15
N ASN A 93 1.70 -5.25 -14.53
CA ASN A 93 2.72 -6.30 -14.45
C ASN A 93 3.28 -6.47 -13.03
N LEU A 94 2.42 -6.30 -12.02
CA LEU A 94 2.74 -6.42 -10.59
C LEU A 94 2.00 -7.60 -9.96
N GLU A 95 1.67 -8.62 -10.75
CA GLU A 95 0.88 -9.76 -10.29
C GLU A 95 1.59 -10.55 -9.18
N ASP A 96 2.91 -10.69 -9.30
CA ASP A 96 3.76 -11.30 -8.27
C ASP A 96 3.79 -10.46 -6.99
N TYR A 97 3.67 -9.13 -7.07
CA TYR A 97 3.55 -8.26 -5.90
C TYR A 97 2.25 -8.50 -5.15
N GLY A 98 1.13 -8.60 -5.87
CA GLY A 98 -0.17 -8.84 -5.25
C GLY A 98 -0.18 -10.15 -4.47
N LYS A 99 0.43 -11.20 -5.03
CA LYS A 99 0.58 -12.51 -4.37
C LYS A 99 1.46 -12.44 -3.15
N ILE A 100 2.67 -11.88 -3.27
CA ILE A 100 3.61 -11.82 -2.14
C ILE A 100 3.08 -10.92 -1.02
N PHE A 101 2.44 -9.79 -1.36
CA PHE A 101 1.80 -8.94 -0.35
C PHE A 101 0.66 -9.67 0.36
N SER A 102 -0.16 -10.45 -0.36
CA SER A 102 -1.20 -11.28 0.26
C SER A 102 -0.60 -12.32 1.20
N GLU A 103 0.43 -13.05 0.78
CA GLU A 103 1.13 -14.03 1.63
C GLU A 103 1.70 -13.39 2.90
N ILE A 104 2.29 -12.19 2.77
CA ILE A 104 2.81 -11.41 3.88
C ILE A 104 1.66 -10.89 4.79
N GLN A 105 0.53 -10.49 4.23
CA GLN A 105 -0.65 -10.10 5.01
C GLN A 105 -1.25 -11.30 5.77
N ASP A 106 -1.31 -12.47 5.15
CA ASP A 106 -1.76 -13.70 5.80
C ASP A 106 -0.87 -14.04 7.01
N TRP A 107 0.44 -13.74 6.94
CA TRP A 107 1.32 -13.83 8.11
C TRP A 107 0.98 -12.83 9.21
N HIS A 108 0.47 -11.66 8.85
CA HIS A 108 -0.03 -10.67 9.81
C HIS A 108 -1.26 -11.19 10.57
N TRP A 109 -2.06 -12.05 9.94
CA TRP A 109 -3.22 -12.73 10.56
C TRP A 109 -2.84 -13.98 11.37
N LEU A 110 -1.77 -14.69 11.00
CA LEU A 110 -1.23 -15.84 11.78
C LEU A 110 -0.60 -15.45 13.13
N ILE A 111 -0.50 -14.15 13.39
CA ILE A 111 0.08 -13.55 14.58
C ILE A 111 -0.98 -13.29 15.67
N PHE A 112 -2.28 -13.40 15.35
CA PHE A 112 -3.40 -13.23 16.27
C PHE A 112 -4.09 -14.56 16.59
#